data_AF-A0A968THY3-F1
#
_entry.id   AF-A0A968THY3-F1
#
_cell.length_a   1.000
_cell.length_b   1.000
_cell.length_c   1.000
_cell.angle_alpha   90.00
_cell.angle_beta   90.00
_cell.angle_gamma   90.00
#
_symmetry.space_group_name_H-M   'P 1'
#
loop_
_entity.id
_entity.type
_entity.pdbx_description
1 polymer ?
#
loop_
_entity_poly.entity_id
_entity_poly.type
_entity_poly.pdbx_seq_one_letter_code
_entity_poly.pdbx_strand_id
1 'polypeptide(L)'
;MSNVPLYYLYKFEKPGCLVLSHNSNGENLPTQFHQWNPFEIIKEGDEIAYITVDKGNNSFLVNKYKNKKYLKIENLLKFWQKNAQNLVTIWQQAKMYWLSIKEQQSIPLVLLVGIIWLSLLPLGMIILMVAQNKPLDKWLDIFYATFVMLLGAYNEVLDTQYRIEIRIMNLIWMIAGIITIAVLNSKLTQYFVSTQLRLPVNRRPIPENNHIVLIGLGRVGTRVAKFLQNWNKSFLGVDSVVPQANTLTQVPLVIDNLSNALDKVNLKEARSVVIVTNDEMVNLQLAIIAQKINPNIPVIIRTTDPNFSNDIKKLLPKAKAMCIYALSAEAFVVAALGENILDVLRLNEQTILITEYTIRQNDTLNGLRLSDVAYGYGVVPIFYQKPNEESLMPSNNIKLESGDRLVVVAGIESLKK
;
A
#
# COMPACT_ATOMS: atom_id res chain seq x y z
N MET A 1 40.00 5.27 36.10
CA MET A 1 38.75 5.48 36.86
C MET A 1 38.08 6.73 36.31
N SER A 2 37.30 6.57 35.25
CA SER A 2 36.60 7.67 34.55
C SER A 2 35.23 7.88 35.18
N ASN A 3 35.01 9.08 35.73
CA ASN A 3 33.72 9.55 36.24
C ASN A 3 32.68 9.51 35.11
N VAL A 4 31.86 8.46 35.08
CA VAL A 4 30.63 8.41 34.28
C VAL A 4 29.55 9.14 35.08
N PRO A 5 28.93 10.21 34.56
CA PRO A 5 27.83 10.88 35.26
C PRO A 5 26.63 9.92 35.37
N LEU A 6 26.28 9.55 36.60
CA LEU A 6 25.08 8.76 36.92
C LEU A 6 23.84 9.63 36.72
N TYR A 7 23.00 9.31 35.73
CA TYR A 7 21.70 9.95 35.52
C TYR A 7 20.60 9.02 36.04
N TYR A 8 19.91 9.47 37.09
CA TYR A 8 18.72 8.79 37.61
C TYR A 8 17.47 9.24 36.83
N LEU A 9 16.51 8.33 36.60
CA LEU A 9 15.29 8.63 35.84
C LEU A 9 14.45 9.79 36.40
N TYR A 10 14.43 10.01 37.72
CA TYR A 10 13.69 11.15 38.33
C TYR A 10 14.12 12.53 37.79
N LYS A 11 15.32 12.64 37.21
CA LYS A 11 15.83 13.90 36.64
C LYS A 11 15.13 14.31 35.34
N PHE A 12 14.38 13.38 34.72
CA PHE A 12 13.52 13.63 33.55
C PHE A 12 12.08 13.99 33.93
N GLU A 13 11.66 13.81 35.19
CA GLU A 13 10.42 14.39 35.71
C GLU A 13 10.62 15.89 35.96
N LYS A 14 10.43 16.67 34.90
CA LYS A 14 10.34 18.13 34.96
C LYS A 14 8.86 18.53 34.84
N PRO A 15 8.44 19.72 35.32
CA PRO A 15 7.12 20.23 34.99
C PRO A 15 6.94 20.26 33.46
N GLY A 16 6.06 19.39 32.94
CA GLY A 16 5.82 19.20 31.50
C GLY A 16 6.50 17.98 30.85
N CYS A 17 7.16 17.09 31.60
CA CYS A 17 7.74 15.84 31.08
C CYS A 17 7.43 14.66 32.01
N LEU A 18 6.73 13.64 31.49
CA LEU A 18 6.39 12.41 32.22
C LEU A 18 7.00 11.21 31.51
N VAL A 19 7.80 10.43 32.22
CA VAL A 19 8.32 9.17 31.70
C VAL A 19 7.20 8.11 31.76
N LEU A 20 6.95 7.46 30.64
CA LEU A 20 5.98 6.37 30.54
C LEU A 20 6.65 5.02 30.78
N SER A 21 7.80 4.77 30.15
CA SER A 21 8.50 3.50 30.32
C SER A 21 10.01 3.66 30.27
N HIS A 22 10.70 2.84 31.06
CA HIS A 22 12.13 2.60 31.01
C HIS A 22 12.36 1.15 30.62
N ASN A 23 13.26 0.89 29.67
CA ASN A 23 13.70 -0.46 29.34
C ASN A 23 15.23 -0.55 29.44
N SER A 24 15.71 -1.31 30.43
CA SER A 24 17.14 -1.61 30.58
C SER A 24 17.57 -2.65 29.54
N ASN A 25 18.70 -2.43 28.90
CA ASN A 25 19.19 -3.28 27.82
C ASN A 25 19.33 -4.76 28.28
N GLY A 26 18.45 -5.64 27.80
CA GLY A 26 18.45 -7.08 28.11
C GLY A 26 17.30 -7.61 28.98
N GLU A 27 16.37 -6.77 29.44
CA GLU A 27 15.17 -7.21 30.16
C GLU A 27 13.93 -7.34 29.25
N ASN A 28 12.98 -8.18 29.64
CA ASN A 28 11.70 -8.33 28.94
C ASN A 28 10.90 -7.02 29.02
N LEU A 29 10.23 -6.65 27.92
CA LEU A 29 9.37 -5.47 27.85
C LEU A 29 8.37 -5.47 29.03
N PRO A 30 8.22 -4.35 29.76
CA PRO A 30 7.30 -4.28 30.89
C PRO A 30 5.86 -4.57 30.44
N THR A 31 5.15 -5.40 31.20
CA THR A 31 3.76 -5.82 30.91
C THR A 31 2.75 -4.68 31.02
N GLN A 32 3.08 -3.58 31.71
CA GLN A 32 2.25 -2.40 31.84
C GLN A 32 3.07 -1.14 31.57
N PHE A 33 2.59 -0.30 30.65
CA PHE A 33 3.26 0.93 30.17
C PHE A 33 3.44 2.06 31.20
N HIS A 34 3.09 1.83 32.47
CA HIS A 34 3.16 2.81 33.56
C HIS A 34 3.93 2.31 34.79
N GLN A 35 4.53 1.10 34.72
CA GLN A 35 5.37 0.55 35.79
C GLN A 35 6.84 0.64 35.38
N TRP A 36 7.55 1.63 35.90
CA TRP A 36 9.01 1.75 35.81
C TRP A 36 9.56 2.21 37.17
N ASN A 37 10.80 1.86 37.48
CA ASN A 37 11.40 2.17 38.78
C ASN A 37 12.08 3.55 38.74
N PRO A 38 11.60 4.56 39.50
CA PRO A 38 12.13 5.92 39.44
C PRO A 38 13.54 6.09 40.00
N PHE A 39 14.04 5.10 40.75
CA PHE A 39 15.38 5.10 41.34
C PHE A 39 16.41 4.34 40.52
N GLU A 40 16.04 3.84 39.34
CA GLU A 40 16.95 3.10 38.47
C GLU A 40 17.96 4.03 37.78
N ILE A 41 19.20 3.54 37.66
CA ILE A 41 20.31 4.27 37.04
C ILE A 41 20.30 3.95 35.55
N ILE A 42 20.15 4.98 34.72
CA ILE A 42 20.16 4.87 33.26
C ILE A 42 21.57 4.46 32.79
N LYS A 43 21.66 3.39 32.03
CA LYS A 43 22.89 2.90 31.40
C LYS A 43 22.90 3.22 29.90
N GLU A 44 24.09 3.22 29.33
CA GLU A 44 24.27 3.45 27.89
C GLU A 44 23.63 2.29 27.09
N GLY A 45 22.57 2.60 26.33
CA GLY A 45 21.78 1.61 25.58
C GLY A 45 20.34 1.41 26.07
N ASP A 46 19.92 2.09 27.14
CA ASP A 46 18.56 2.00 27.65
C ASP A 46 17.56 2.83 26.81
N GLU A 47 16.37 2.28 26.58
CA GLU A 47 15.28 2.97 25.87
C GLU A 47 14.33 3.63 26.87
N ILE A 48 14.12 4.94 26.72
CA ILE A 48 13.21 5.72 27.57
C ILE A 48 12.10 6.30 26.70
N ALA A 49 10.86 6.04 27.09
CA ALA A 49 9.69 6.68 26.51
C ALA A 49 9.14 7.73 27.46
N TYR A 50 8.97 8.95 26.97
CA TYR A 50 8.45 10.06 27.76
C TYR A 50 7.46 10.90 26.95
N ILE A 51 6.48 11.47 27.62
CA ILE A 51 5.56 12.48 27.09
C ILE A 51 6.09 13.84 27.52
N THR A 52 6.25 14.76 26.58
CA THR A 52 6.41 16.18 26.86
C THR A 52 5.14 16.92 26.49
N VAL A 53 4.73 17.88 27.32
CA VAL A 53 3.64 18.80 27.00
C VAL A 53 4.20 20.19 26.82
N ASP A 54 4.19 20.68 25.58
CA ASP A 54 4.64 22.02 25.22
C ASP A 54 3.49 23.03 25.35
N LYS A 55 3.66 24.06 26.18
CA LYS A 55 2.69 25.16 26.35
C LYS A 55 2.70 26.14 25.17
N GLY A 56 3.60 25.98 24.20
CA GLY A 56 3.86 26.92 23.11
C GLY A 56 2.81 26.99 21.97
N ASN A 57 1.82 26.10 21.93
CA ASN A 57 0.74 26.17 20.94
C ASN A 57 -0.62 25.99 21.63
N ASN A 58 -1.33 27.10 21.85
CA ASN A 58 -2.71 27.17 22.38
C ASN A 58 -3.78 26.59 21.43
N SER A 59 -3.45 25.52 20.74
CA SER A 59 -4.38 24.68 20.05
C SER A 59 -3.85 23.26 20.18
N PHE A 60 -4.46 22.47 21.06
CA PHE A 60 -4.69 21.07 20.71
C PHE A 60 -5.39 21.12 19.35
N LEU A 61 -4.61 21.08 18.25
CA LEU A 61 -5.12 20.89 16.91
C LEU A 61 -5.59 19.45 16.86
N VAL A 62 -6.74 19.24 17.46
CA VAL A 62 -7.59 18.09 17.26
C VAL A 62 -7.84 18.07 15.76
N ASN A 63 -7.11 17.20 15.05
CA ASN A 63 -7.55 16.72 13.77
C ASN A 63 -8.79 15.90 14.05
N LYS A 64 -9.92 16.60 14.22
CA LYS A 64 -11.24 16.03 14.32
C LYS A 64 -11.40 15.27 13.02
N TYR A 65 -11.26 13.95 13.06
CA TYR A 65 -11.59 13.09 11.93
C TYR A 65 -13.05 13.41 11.61
N LYS A 66 -13.25 14.23 10.57
CA LYS A 66 -14.57 14.61 10.08
C LYS A 66 -15.22 13.31 9.62
N ASN A 67 -16.09 12.80 10.48
CA ASN A 67 -16.96 11.67 10.17
C ASN A 67 -17.83 12.11 8.99
N LYS A 68 -17.47 11.70 7.78
CA LYS A 68 -18.31 11.93 6.60
C LYS A 68 -19.55 11.09 6.81
N LYS A 69 -20.68 11.78 7.00
CA LYS A 69 -22.02 11.23 7.07
C LYS A 69 -22.26 10.41 5.79
N TYR A 70 -22.12 9.09 5.87
CA TYR A 70 -22.58 8.22 4.81
C TYR A 70 -24.10 8.24 4.82
N LEU A 71 -24.66 8.74 3.72
CA LEU A 71 -26.08 8.69 3.44
C LEU A 71 -26.47 7.22 3.27
N LYS A 72 -27.40 6.76 4.10
CA LYS A 72 -28.05 5.45 3.98
C LYS A 72 -28.78 5.40 2.65
N ILE A 73 -28.26 4.67 1.67
CA ILE A 73 -29.02 4.22 0.50
C ILE A 73 -29.28 2.73 0.70
N GLU A 74 -30.14 2.43 1.68
CA GLU A 74 -30.83 1.15 1.73
C GLU A 74 -32.21 1.39 1.11
N ASN A 75 -32.45 0.71 -0.04
CA ASN A 75 -33.75 0.38 -0.66
C ASN A 75 -33.92 0.69 -2.17
N LEU A 76 -32.85 0.89 -2.94
CA LEU A 76 -32.93 0.90 -4.42
C LEU A 76 -32.15 -0.23 -5.12
N LEU A 77 -31.43 -1.06 -4.36
CA LEU A 77 -30.56 -2.12 -4.89
C LEU A 77 -31.06 -3.55 -4.61
N LYS A 78 -32.34 -3.72 -4.25
CA LYS A 78 -32.97 -5.05 -4.05
C LYS A 78 -33.91 -5.48 -5.18
N PHE A 79 -34.11 -4.65 -6.21
CA PHE A 79 -34.96 -5.01 -7.37
C PHE A 79 -34.17 -5.60 -8.54
N TRP A 80 -32.92 -5.17 -8.77
CA TRP A 80 -32.06 -5.67 -9.85
C TRP A 80 -31.34 -7.00 -9.54
N GLN A 81 -31.49 -7.51 -8.31
CA GLN A 81 -30.70 -8.64 -7.82
C GLN A 81 -31.32 -10.02 -8.11
N LYS A 82 -32.54 -10.08 -8.66
CA LYS A 82 -33.27 -11.33 -8.87
C LYS A 82 -33.30 -11.85 -10.33
N ASN A 83 -32.91 -11.03 -11.31
CA ASN A 83 -32.84 -11.44 -12.72
C ASN A 83 -31.42 -11.43 -13.33
N ALA A 84 -30.40 -11.03 -12.57
CA ALA A 84 -29.02 -10.93 -13.06
C ALA A 84 -28.16 -12.17 -12.77
N GLN A 85 -28.69 -13.26 -12.21
CA GLN A 85 -27.86 -14.36 -11.73
C GLN A 85 -27.47 -15.39 -12.80
N ASN A 86 -28.17 -15.46 -13.94
CA ASN A 86 -27.80 -16.37 -15.05
C ASN A 86 -26.93 -15.73 -16.14
N LEU A 87 -27.01 -14.41 -16.33
CA LEU A 87 -26.12 -13.69 -17.27
C LEU A 87 -24.76 -13.39 -16.64
N VAL A 88 -24.71 -13.17 -15.33
CA VAL A 88 -23.48 -12.88 -14.59
C VAL A 88 -22.59 -14.11 -14.47
N THR A 89 -23.13 -15.31 -14.36
CA THR A 89 -22.32 -16.55 -14.28
C THR A 89 -21.65 -16.90 -15.60
N ILE A 90 -22.32 -16.73 -16.74
CA ILE A 90 -21.72 -16.92 -18.07
C ILE A 90 -20.69 -15.82 -18.35
N TRP A 91 -20.99 -14.55 -18.01
CA TRP A 91 -20.02 -13.46 -18.10
C TRP A 91 -18.84 -13.63 -17.14
N GLN A 92 -19.04 -14.21 -15.96
CA GLN A 92 -17.97 -14.49 -15.01
C GLN A 92 -17.10 -15.66 -15.45
N GLN A 93 -17.66 -16.72 -16.03
CA GLN A 93 -16.88 -17.82 -16.62
C GLN A 93 -16.07 -17.33 -17.84
N ALA A 94 -16.69 -16.55 -18.73
CA ALA A 94 -15.99 -15.92 -19.84
C ALA A 94 -14.89 -14.97 -19.34
N LYS A 95 -15.16 -14.16 -18.30
CA LYS A 95 -14.20 -13.24 -17.68
C LYS A 95 -13.07 -13.98 -16.95
N MET A 96 -13.33 -15.10 -16.30
CA MET A 96 -12.31 -15.92 -15.64
C MET A 96 -11.42 -16.64 -16.65
N TYR A 97 -11.99 -17.11 -17.77
CA TYR A 97 -11.24 -17.65 -18.90
C TYR A 97 -10.41 -16.55 -19.61
N TRP A 98 -10.96 -15.34 -19.74
CA TRP A 98 -10.23 -14.19 -20.29
C TRP A 98 -9.15 -13.66 -19.33
N LEU A 99 -9.36 -13.77 -18.02
CA LEU A 99 -8.40 -13.36 -17.00
C LEU A 99 -7.25 -14.37 -16.85
N SER A 100 -7.50 -15.68 -17.01
CA SER A 100 -6.43 -16.68 -17.06
C SER A 100 -5.55 -16.53 -18.31
N ILE A 101 -6.13 -16.14 -19.45
CA ILE A 101 -5.38 -15.76 -20.67
C ILE A 101 -4.55 -14.47 -20.45
N LYS A 102 -4.91 -13.63 -19.48
CA LYS A 102 -4.22 -12.37 -19.18
C LYS A 102 -2.96 -12.55 -18.33
N GLU A 103 -2.85 -13.67 -17.62
CA GLU A 103 -1.73 -13.97 -16.71
C GLU A 103 -0.63 -14.81 -17.37
N GLN A 104 -0.92 -15.42 -18.52
CA GLN A 104 0.06 -16.12 -19.35
C GLN A 104 0.46 -15.20 -20.51
N GLN A 105 1.71 -14.71 -20.45
CA GLN A 105 2.37 -13.85 -21.45
C GLN A 105 1.78 -14.05 -22.84
N SER A 106 1.19 -13.02 -23.46
CA SER A 106 0.38 -13.08 -24.70
C SER A 106 1.05 -13.59 -26.00
N ILE A 107 2.21 -14.22 -25.86
CA ILE A 107 3.00 -14.87 -26.89
C ILE A 107 2.30 -16.12 -27.50
N PRO A 108 1.59 -17.01 -26.76
CA PRO A 108 1.09 -18.26 -27.33
C PRO A 108 -0.07 -18.02 -28.29
N LEU A 109 -0.90 -16.99 -28.09
CA LEU A 109 -2.02 -16.70 -28.98
C LEU A 109 -1.55 -16.12 -30.33
N VAL A 110 -0.52 -15.27 -30.32
CA VAL A 110 0.08 -14.75 -31.57
C VAL A 110 0.81 -15.86 -32.33
N LEU A 111 1.54 -16.72 -31.61
CA LEU A 111 2.19 -17.89 -32.21
C LEU A 111 1.15 -18.87 -32.78
N LEU A 112 0.07 -19.15 -32.06
CA LEU A 112 -0.99 -20.05 -32.52
C LEU A 112 -1.70 -19.49 -33.75
N VAL A 113 -2.07 -18.20 -33.74
CA VAL A 113 -2.65 -17.53 -34.92
C VAL A 113 -1.66 -17.51 -36.08
N GLY A 114 -0.37 -17.25 -35.81
CA GLY A 114 0.70 -17.30 -36.81
C GLY A 114 0.87 -18.69 -37.41
N ILE A 115 0.83 -19.75 -36.61
CA ILE A 115 0.90 -21.15 -37.05
C ILE A 115 -0.32 -21.53 -37.89
N ILE A 116 -1.53 -21.12 -37.48
CA ILE A 116 -2.75 -21.30 -38.28
C ILE A 116 -2.61 -20.58 -39.62
N TRP A 117 -2.08 -19.37 -39.63
CA TRP A 117 -1.86 -18.62 -40.86
C TRP A 117 -0.85 -19.30 -41.79
N LEU A 118 0.26 -19.78 -41.21
CA LEU A 118 1.32 -20.46 -41.93
C LEU A 118 0.86 -21.82 -42.49
N SER A 119 -0.09 -22.50 -41.83
CA SER A 119 -0.66 -23.76 -42.31
C SER A 119 -1.75 -23.57 -43.37
N LEU A 120 -2.45 -22.43 -43.36
CA LEU A 120 -3.47 -22.10 -44.36
C LEU A 120 -2.86 -21.77 -45.73
N LEU A 121 -1.67 -21.17 -45.79
CA LEU A 121 -0.97 -20.83 -47.05
C LEU A 121 -0.68 -22.06 -47.94
N PRO A 122 0.01 -23.13 -47.48
CA PRO A 122 0.24 -24.31 -48.30
C PRO A 122 -1.06 -25.04 -48.64
N LEU A 123 -2.03 -25.05 -47.71
CA LEU A 123 -3.32 -25.70 -47.93
C LEU A 123 -4.02 -25.13 -49.16
N GLY A 124 -4.12 -23.80 -49.29
CA GLY A 124 -4.81 -23.28 -50.47
C GLY A 124 -3.95 -23.03 -51.70
N MET A 125 -2.62 -23.08 -51.58
CA MET A 125 -1.76 -23.29 -52.75
C MET A 125 -2.10 -24.63 -53.42
N ILE A 126 -2.23 -25.72 -52.64
CA ILE A 126 -2.63 -27.04 -53.14
C ILE A 126 -4.02 -26.98 -53.79
N ILE A 127 -4.96 -26.29 -53.16
CA ILE A 127 -6.34 -26.20 -53.63
C ILE A 127 -6.46 -25.39 -54.90
N LEU A 128 -5.76 -24.25 -55.02
CA LEU A 128 -5.73 -23.48 -56.26
C LEU A 128 -5.03 -24.24 -57.39
N MET A 129 -3.98 -25.00 -57.06
CA MET A 129 -3.31 -25.85 -58.03
C MET A 129 -4.27 -26.92 -58.60
N VAL A 130 -5.04 -27.59 -57.73
CA VAL A 130 -6.06 -28.58 -58.12
C VAL A 130 -7.24 -27.92 -58.84
N ALA A 131 -7.72 -26.77 -58.39
CA ALA A 131 -8.88 -26.09 -58.95
C ALA A 131 -8.59 -25.45 -60.32
N GLN A 132 -7.38 -24.95 -60.54
CA GLN A 132 -6.98 -24.29 -61.78
C GLN A 132 -6.22 -25.21 -62.76
N ASN A 133 -5.94 -26.47 -62.38
CA ASN A 133 -5.16 -27.42 -63.17
C ASN A 133 -3.83 -26.84 -63.69
N LYS A 134 -3.21 -25.95 -62.90
CA LYS A 134 -1.99 -25.25 -63.30
C LYS A 134 -0.76 -26.13 -63.04
N PRO A 135 0.21 -26.16 -63.97
CA PRO A 135 1.45 -26.90 -63.77
C PRO A 135 2.26 -26.31 -62.61
N LEU A 136 3.05 -27.20 -62.00
CA LEU A 136 3.90 -26.94 -60.84
C LEU A 136 4.82 -25.72 -61.04
N ASP A 137 5.28 -25.47 -62.27
CA ASP A 137 6.29 -24.46 -62.59
C ASP A 137 5.87 -23.00 -62.33
N LYS A 138 4.58 -22.73 -62.08
CA LYS A 138 4.04 -21.40 -61.74
C LYS A 138 3.69 -21.24 -60.25
N TRP A 139 4.47 -21.84 -59.36
CA TRP A 139 4.25 -21.73 -57.91
C TRP A 139 4.14 -20.31 -57.38
N LEU A 140 4.92 -19.36 -57.92
CA LEU A 140 4.93 -17.97 -57.45
C LEU A 140 3.59 -17.27 -57.70
N ASP A 141 2.97 -17.52 -58.87
CA ASP A 141 1.66 -16.98 -59.21
C ASP A 141 0.57 -17.56 -58.30
N ILE A 142 0.67 -18.85 -57.95
CA ILE A 142 -0.27 -19.54 -57.05
C ILE A 142 -0.09 -19.04 -55.61
N PHE A 143 1.15 -18.78 -55.19
CA PHE A 143 1.46 -18.18 -53.89
C PHE A 143 0.89 -16.76 -53.78
N TYR A 144 1.11 -15.94 -54.81
CA TYR A 144 0.56 -14.59 -54.90
C TYR A 144 -0.97 -14.61 -54.85
N ALA A 145 -1.60 -15.47 -55.65
CA ALA A 145 -3.04 -15.69 -55.66
C ALA A 145 -3.60 -16.08 -54.28
N THR A 146 -2.93 -17.02 -53.59
CA THR A 146 -3.29 -17.45 -52.23
C THR A 146 -3.25 -16.31 -51.23
N PHE A 147 -2.20 -15.48 -51.30
CA PHE A 147 -2.03 -14.34 -50.40
C PHE A 147 -3.09 -13.25 -50.64
N VAL A 148 -3.39 -12.96 -51.91
CA VAL A 148 -4.41 -11.99 -52.32
C VAL A 148 -5.82 -12.45 -51.91
N MET A 149 -6.11 -13.75 -52.01
CA MET A 149 -7.38 -14.33 -51.52
C MET A 149 -7.54 -14.22 -50.01
N LEU A 150 -6.45 -14.40 -49.26
CA LEU A 150 -6.44 -14.27 -47.80
C LEU A 150 -6.73 -12.81 -47.36
N LEU A 151 -6.27 -11.82 -48.14
CA LEU A 151 -6.61 -10.41 -47.96
C LEU A 151 -8.02 -10.04 -48.44
N GLY A 152 -8.74 -10.97 -49.07
CA GLY A 152 -10.13 -10.82 -49.51
C GLY A 152 -10.31 -10.38 -50.96
N ALA A 153 -9.24 -10.26 -51.75
CA ALA A 153 -9.28 -9.81 -53.15
C ALA A 153 -9.44 -10.98 -54.14
N TYR A 154 -10.54 -11.71 -54.04
CA TYR A 154 -10.75 -12.96 -54.79
C TYR A 154 -11.16 -12.77 -56.26
N ASN A 155 -11.71 -11.60 -56.60
CA ASN A 155 -12.21 -11.25 -57.93
C ASN A 155 -11.10 -11.21 -59.00
N GLU A 156 -9.85 -10.97 -58.59
CA GLU A 156 -8.69 -10.96 -59.48
C GLU A 156 -8.11 -12.36 -59.73
N VAL A 157 -8.44 -13.33 -58.87
CA VAL A 157 -7.78 -14.64 -58.80
C VAL A 157 -8.67 -15.78 -59.29
N LEU A 158 -9.97 -15.71 -59.02
CA LEU A 158 -10.95 -16.73 -59.39
C LEU A 158 -11.96 -16.15 -60.38
N ASP A 159 -11.90 -16.64 -61.62
CA ASP A 159 -12.91 -16.31 -62.63
C ASP A 159 -14.29 -16.88 -62.21
N THR A 160 -15.37 -16.16 -62.50
CA THR A 160 -16.69 -16.32 -61.85
C THR A 160 -17.39 -17.70 -62.01
N GLN A 161 -16.78 -18.64 -62.72
CA GLN A 161 -17.31 -19.97 -63.08
C GLN A 161 -17.02 -21.10 -62.07
N TYR A 162 -16.36 -20.85 -60.94
CA TYR A 162 -16.04 -21.91 -59.96
C TYR A 162 -17.23 -22.43 -59.14
N ARG A 163 -17.16 -23.72 -58.80
CA ARG A 163 -18.16 -24.47 -58.00
C ARG A 163 -18.35 -23.89 -56.58
N ILE A 164 -19.51 -24.15 -55.97
CA ILE A 164 -19.92 -23.58 -54.68
C ILE A 164 -18.96 -23.90 -53.53
N GLU A 165 -18.27 -25.05 -53.59
CA GLU A 165 -17.35 -25.51 -52.55
C GLU A 165 -16.12 -24.58 -52.45
N ILE A 166 -15.63 -24.07 -53.59
CA ILE A 166 -14.50 -23.13 -53.63
C ILE A 166 -14.90 -21.78 -53.05
N ARG A 167 -16.18 -21.37 -53.22
CA ARG A 167 -16.70 -20.11 -52.67
C ARG A 167 -16.82 -20.15 -51.15
N ILE A 168 -17.37 -21.22 -50.59
CA ILE A 168 -17.50 -21.39 -49.12
C ILE A 168 -16.12 -21.43 -48.48
N MET A 169 -15.18 -22.14 -49.08
CA MET A 169 -13.81 -22.23 -48.60
C MET A 169 -13.08 -20.88 -48.64
N ASN A 170 -13.26 -20.10 -49.72
CA ASN A 170 -12.71 -18.75 -49.80
C ASN A 170 -13.27 -17.82 -48.70
N LEU A 171 -14.56 -17.97 -48.36
CA LEU A 171 -15.18 -17.22 -47.27
C LEU A 171 -14.54 -17.56 -45.92
N ILE A 172 -14.22 -18.84 -45.67
CA ILE A 172 -13.49 -19.26 -44.47
C ILE A 172 -12.09 -18.64 -44.43
N TRP A 173 -11.39 -18.60 -45.56
CA TRP A 173 -10.07 -18.00 -45.69
C TRP A 173 -10.06 -16.49 -45.45
N MET A 174 -11.06 -15.78 -45.96
CA MET A 174 -11.23 -14.35 -45.72
C MET A 174 -11.47 -14.06 -44.23
N ILE A 175 -12.33 -14.83 -43.57
CA ILE A 175 -12.57 -14.69 -42.12
C ILE A 175 -11.28 -14.94 -41.34
N ALA A 176 -10.52 -15.99 -41.70
CA ALA A 176 -9.24 -16.28 -41.07
C ALA A 176 -8.23 -15.14 -41.27
N GLY A 177 -8.15 -14.57 -42.48
CA GLY A 177 -7.30 -13.42 -42.79
C GLY A 177 -7.64 -12.18 -41.96
N ILE A 178 -8.92 -11.82 -41.88
CA ILE A 178 -9.41 -10.69 -41.08
C ILE A 178 -9.08 -10.86 -39.60
N ILE A 179 -9.32 -12.05 -39.04
CA ILE A 179 -9.03 -12.35 -37.62
C ILE A 179 -7.54 -12.18 -37.33
N THR A 180 -6.67 -12.70 -38.19
CA THR A 180 -5.22 -12.58 -38.00
C THR A 180 -4.74 -11.14 -38.09
N ILE A 181 -5.21 -10.37 -39.09
CA ILE A 181 -4.85 -8.95 -39.23
C ILE A 181 -5.31 -8.16 -38.00
N ALA A 182 -6.51 -8.42 -37.49
CA ALA A 182 -7.03 -7.77 -36.29
C ALA A 182 -6.17 -8.09 -35.04
N VAL A 183 -5.78 -9.36 -34.86
CA VAL A 183 -4.90 -9.78 -33.75
C VAL A 183 -3.51 -9.13 -33.88
N LEU A 184 -2.95 -9.14 -35.09
CA LEU A 184 -1.65 -8.53 -35.38
C LEU A 184 -1.67 -7.03 -35.11
N ASN A 185 -2.67 -6.30 -35.60
CA ASN A 185 -2.83 -4.86 -35.38
C ASN A 185 -3.05 -4.52 -33.90
N SER A 186 -3.81 -5.33 -33.16
CA SER A 186 -3.97 -5.15 -31.71
C SER A 186 -2.63 -5.25 -30.97
N LYS A 187 -1.78 -6.20 -31.36
CA LYS A 187 -0.44 -6.39 -30.78
C LYS A 187 0.54 -5.29 -31.19
N LEU A 188 0.52 -4.91 -32.46
CA LEU A 188 1.31 -3.82 -33.00
C LEU A 188 0.98 -2.51 -32.28
N THR A 189 -0.32 -2.23 -32.09
CA THR A 189 -0.81 -1.08 -31.32
C THR A 189 -0.35 -1.16 -29.87
N GLN A 190 -0.46 -2.32 -29.21
CA GLN A 190 0.06 -2.50 -27.84
C GLN A 190 1.57 -2.21 -27.76
N TYR A 191 2.36 -2.65 -28.74
CA TYR A 191 3.79 -2.39 -28.80
C TYR A 191 4.10 -0.89 -28.99
N PHE A 192 3.45 -0.22 -29.95
CA PHE A 192 3.63 1.21 -30.19
C PHE A 192 3.18 2.08 -29.01
N VAL A 193 2.04 1.75 -28.40
CA VAL A 193 1.55 2.43 -27.19
C VAL A 193 2.52 2.28 -26.02
N SER A 194 3.14 1.10 -25.87
CA SER A 194 4.12 0.84 -24.80
C SER A 194 5.43 1.60 -24.98
N THR A 195 5.79 1.95 -26.22
CA THR A 195 7.04 2.65 -26.55
C THR A 195 6.88 4.16 -26.58
N GLN A 196 5.73 4.69 -27.01
CA GLN A 196 5.53 6.13 -27.19
C GLN A 196 4.95 6.87 -25.97
N LEU A 197 4.34 6.19 -24.99
CA LEU A 197 3.75 6.84 -23.80
C LEU A 197 4.73 7.02 -22.61
N ARG A 198 6.03 7.18 -22.88
CA ARG A 198 6.95 7.70 -21.86
C ARG A 198 6.81 9.22 -21.82
N LEU A 199 5.68 9.69 -21.29
CA LEU A 199 5.50 11.10 -20.98
C LEU A 199 6.72 11.55 -20.16
N PRO A 200 7.35 12.70 -20.49
CA PRO A 200 8.40 13.26 -19.66
C PRO A 200 7.76 13.66 -18.34
N VAL A 201 7.73 12.72 -17.38
CA VAL A 201 7.46 13.03 -15.98
C VAL A 201 8.49 14.10 -15.64
N ASN A 202 8.03 15.27 -15.20
CA ASN A 202 8.91 16.37 -14.82
C ASN A 202 9.84 15.90 -13.71
N ARG A 203 11.06 15.48 -14.08
CA ARG A 203 12.03 14.89 -13.16
C ARG A 203 12.77 16.03 -12.50
N ARG A 204 12.29 16.48 -11.34
CA ARG A 204 13.17 17.18 -10.41
C ARG A 204 14.42 16.31 -10.21
N PRO A 205 15.61 16.91 -10.07
CA PRO A 205 16.83 16.16 -9.86
C PRO A 205 16.67 15.24 -8.64
N ILE A 206 17.26 14.06 -8.74
CA ILE A 206 17.30 13.09 -7.64
C ILE A 206 18.03 13.80 -6.49
N PRO A 207 17.41 13.90 -5.30
CA PRO A 207 18.07 14.55 -4.18
C PRO A 207 19.35 13.79 -3.82
N GLU A 208 20.42 14.53 -3.57
CA GLU A 208 21.72 13.93 -3.31
C GLU A 208 21.78 13.37 -1.89
N ASN A 209 21.31 14.11 -0.88
CA ASN A 209 21.45 13.74 0.53
C ASN A 209 20.15 13.95 1.35
N ASN A 210 20.03 13.20 2.45
CA ASN A 210 19.00 13.37 3.49
C ASN A 210 17.54 13.31 2.97
N HIS A 211 17.31 12.54 1.91
CA HIS A 211 16.00 12.25 1.36
C HIS A 211 15.47 10.89 1.82
N ILE A 212 14.15 10.75 1.78
CA ILE A 212 13.46 9.48 2.02
C ILE A 212 13.20 8.80 0.67
N VAL A 213 13.59 7.53 0.53
CA VAL A 213 13.28 6.75 -0.67
C VAL A 213 11.99 5.97 -0.43
N LEU A 214 10.94 6.27 -1.19
CA LEU A 214 9.62 5.65 -1.07
C LEU A 214 9.38 4.71 -2.25
N ILE A 215 9.37 3.41 -1.98
CA ILE A 215 9.24 2.35 -2.99
C ILE A 215 7.82 1.77 -2.96
N GLY A 216 7.17 1.81 -4.13
CA GLY A 216 5.79 1.38 -4.35
C GLY A 216 4.79 2.51 -4.13
N LEU A 217 4.40 3.19 -5.20
CA LEU A 217 3.40 4.27 -5.19
C LEU A 217 1.99 3.74 -5.46
N GLY A 218 1.65 2.64 -4.79
CA GLY A 218 0.30 2.10 -4.74
C GLY A 218 -0.62 2.90 -3.81
N ARG A 219 -1.66 2.25 -3.28
CA ARG A 219 -2.66 2.89 -2.39
C ARG A 219 -2.03 3.46 -1.11
N VAL A 220 -1.11 2.72 -0.50
CA VAL A 220 -0.44 3.12 0.74
C VAL A 220 0.66 4.15 0.43
N GLY A 221 1.53 3.85 -0.53
CA GLY A 221 2.63 4.74 -0.92
C GLY A 221 2.16 6.14 -1.34
N THR A 222 1.10 6.26 -2.13
CA THR A 222 0.55 7.58 -2.48
C THR A 222 0.03 8.38 -1.29
N ARG A 223 -0.48 7.72 -0.24
CA ARG A 223 -0.88 8.37 1.02
C ARG A 223 0.33 8.79 1.84
N VAL A 224 1.34 7.92 1.95
CA VAL A 224 2.62 8.24 2.61
C VAL A 224 3.29 9.44 1.93
N ALA A 225 3.34 9.44 0.60
CA ALA A 225 3.88 10.54 -0.20
C ALA A 225 3.17 11.88 0.09
N LYS A 226 1.83 11.87 0.22
CA LYS A 226 1.07 13.06 0.59
C LYS A 226 1.41 13.59 1.98
N PHE A 227 1.57 12.70 2.97
CA PHE A 227 1.99 13.11 4.31
C PHE A 227 3.39 13.72 4.31
N LEU A 228 4.34 13.10 3.60
CA LEU A 228 5.70 13.62 3.45
C LEU A 228 5.72 15.00 2.78
N GLN A 229 4.89 15.20 1.76
CA GLN A 229 4.72 16.48 1.10
C GLN A 229 4.12 17.54 2.02
N ASN A 230 3.06 17.20 2.77
CA ASN A 230 2.44 18.12 3.73
C ASN A 230 3.39 18.54 4.84
N TRP A 231 4.33 17.67 5.22
CA TRP A 231 5.38 17.96 6.21
C TRP A 231 6.65 18.57 5.59
N ASN A 232 6.60 18.92 4.30
CA ASN A 232 7.70 19.51 3.55
C ASN A 232 9.03 18.72 3.68
N LYS A 233 8.95 17.38 3.68
CA LYS A 233 10.12 16.50 3.73
C LYS A 233 10.57 16.15 2.32
N SER A 234 11.89 16.15 2.11
CA SER A 234 12.49 15.70 0.84
C SER A 234 12.32 14.20 0.70
N PHE A 235 11.68 13.76 -0.39
CA PHE A 235 11.53 12.34 -0.69
C PHE A 235 11.53 12.08 -2.20
N LEU A 236 11.89 10.85 -2.56
CA LEU A 236 11.96 10.34 -3.91
C LEU A 236 11.01 9.14 -4.04
N GLY A 237 10.10 9.20 -5.01
CA GLY A 237 9.22 8.10 -5.32
C GLY A 237 9.84 7.10 -6.30
N VAL A 238 9.61 5.81 -6.08
CA VAL A 238 10.04 4.73 -6.97
C VAL A 238 8.86 3.80 -7.23
N ASP A 239 8.53 3.55 -8.50
CA ASP A 239 7.51 2.57 -8.88
C ASP A 239 7.82 1.98 -10.27
N SER A 240 7.28 0.79 -10.58
CA SER A 240 7.41 0.19 -11.91
C SER A 240 6.43 0.78 -12.92
N VAL A 241 5.35 1.40 -12.44
CA VAL A 241 4.30 1.99 -13.26
C VAL A 241 4.16 3.49 -12.93
N VAL A 242 3.90 4.31 -13.94
CA VAL A 242 3.57 5.72 -13.75
C VAL A 242 2.34 5.81 -12.82
N PRO A 243 2.44 6.50 -11.67
CA PRO A 243 1.29 6.68 -10.78
C PRO A 243 0.16 7.37 -11.54
N GLN A 244 -1.05 6.77 -11.53
CA GLN A 244 -2.22 7.29 -12.26
C GLN A 244 -2.66 8.68 -11.78
N ALA A 245 -2.25 9.08 -10.57
CA ALA A 245 -2.62 10.35 -9.98
C ALA A 245 -1.54 11.40 -10.23
N ASN A 246 -1.88 12.43 -11.01
CA ASN A 246 -1.10 13.67 -11.19
C ASN A 246 -0.77 14.43 -9.88
N THR A 247 -1.19 13.91 -8.71
CA THR A 247 -0.96 14.52 -7.40
C THR A 247 0.51 14.61 -6.99
N LEU A 248 1.41 13.86 -7.64
CA LEU A 248 2.85 13.84 -7.31
C LEU A 248 3.72 14.54 -8.37
N THR A 249 3.14 15.38 -9.22
CA THR A 249 3.84 16.09 -10.32
C THR A 249 5.02 16.96 -9.88
N GLN A 250 5.14 17.27 -8.58
CA GLN A 250 6.21 18.10 -8.01
C GLN A 250 7.29 17.30 -7.25
N VAL A 251 7.23 15.97 -7.25
CA VAL A 251 8.16 15.10 -6.50
C VAL A 251 9.07 14.37 -7.49
N PRO A 252 10.38 14.24 -7.21
CA PRO A 252 11.25 13.43 -8.05
C PRO A 252 10.77 11.97 -8.06
N LEU A 253 10.72 11.37 -9.26
CA LEU A 253 10.16 10.04 -9.50
C LEU A 253 11.09 9.21 -10.38
N VAL A 254 11.38 7.98 -9.95
CA VAL A 254 12.08 6.97 -10.74
C VAL A 254 11.08 5.89 -11.15
N ILE A 255 10.89 5.73 -12.47
CA ILE A 255 10.06 4.66 -13.03
C ILE A 255 10.98 3.63 -13.67
N ASP A 256 11.13 2.47 -13.01
CA ASP A 256 11.95 1.37 -13.46
C ASP A 256 11.55 0.06 -12.75
N ASN A 257 12.14 -1.06 -13.13
CA ASN A 257 12.10 -2.26 -12.30
C ASN A 257 12.62 -1.93 -10.89
N LEU A 258 11.83 -2.26 -9.86
CA LEU A 258 12.09 -1.84 -8.47
C LEU A 258 13.50 -2.23 -8.00
N SER A 259 13.99 -3.41 -8.39
CA SER A 259 15.33 -3.88 -8.04
C SER A 259 16.43 -3.03 -8.69
N ASN A 260 16.27 -2.67 -9.97
CA ASN A 260 17.25 -1.85 -10.71
C ASN A 260 17.18 -0.37 -10.32
N ALA A 261 16.03 0.07 -9.81
CA ALA A 261 15.84 1.44 -9.36
C ALA A 261 16.65 1.77 -8.09
N LEU A 262 16.94 0.78 -7.24
CA LEU A 262 17.71 0.95 -5.99
C LEU A 262 19.12 1.51 -6.24
N ASP A 263 19.73 1.19 -7.38
CA ASP A 263 21.06 1.72 -7.76
C ASP A 263 21.00 3.18 -8.22
N LYS A 264 19.83 3.66 -8.64
CA LYS A 264 19.62 5.01 -9.21
C LYS A 264 19.17 6.04 -8.18
N VAL A 265 18.80 5.63 -6.97
CA VAL A 265 18.07 6.46 -5.98
C VAL A 265 18.97 6.97 -4.84
N ASN A 266 20.29 6.80 -4.99
CA ASN A 266 21.33 7.16 -4.02
C ASN A 266 21.03 6.73 -2.57
N LEU A 267 20.93 5.42 -2.33
CA LEU A 267 20.66 4.88 -0.99
C LEU A 267 21.79 5.09 0.03
N LYS A 268 23.00 5.42 -0.42
CA LYS A 268 24.15 5.62 0.47
C LYS A 268 23.95 6.83 1.37
N GLU A 269 23.38 7.90 0.83
CA GLU A 269 23.14 9.19 1.51
C GLU A 269 21.66 9.42 1.88
N ALA A 270 20.80 8.43 1.59
CA ALA A 270 19.38 8.48 1.93
C ALA A 270 19.18 8.36 3.44
N ARG A 271 18.23 9.12 3.97
CA ARG A 271 17.87 9.11 5.39
C ARG A 271 17.18 7.81 5.82
N SER A 272 16.32 7.28 4.96
CA SER A 272 15.58 6.04 5.19
C SER A 272 14.95 5.52 3.90
N VAL A 273 14.60 4.23 3.90
CA VAL A 273 13.82 3.60 2.84
C VAL A 273 12.48 3.13 3.38
N VAL A 274 11.41 3.45 2.67
CA VAL A 274 10.04 3.01 2.97
C VAL A 274 9.54 2.15 1.82
N ILE A 275 9.28 0.87 2.08
CA ILE A 275 8.93 -0.13 1.08
C ILE A 275 7.50 -0.59 1.33
N VAL A 276 6.58 -0.17 0.46
CA VAL A 276 5.12 -0.27 0.70
C VAL A 276 4.36 -0.85 -0.50
N THR A 277 5.03 -1.69 -1.29
CA THR A 277 4.38 -2.42 -2.39
C THR A 277 3.32 -3.39 -1.85
N ASN A 278 2.50 -3.95 -2.75
CA ASN A 278 1.44 -4.89 -2.37
C ASN A 278 1.95 -6.32 -2.18
N ASP A 279 3.18 -6.62 -2.57
CA ASP A 279 3.80 -7.94 -2.45
C ASP A 279 4.84 -7.90 -1.32
N GLU A 280 4.57 -8.62 -0.23
CA GLU A 280 5.43 -8.62 0.95
C GLU A 280 6.75 -9.37 0.74
N MET A 281 6.81 -10.31 -0.21
CA MET A 281 8.04 -10.99 -0.58
C MET A 281 8.95 -10.07 -1.39
N VAL A 282 8.39 -9.32 -2.33
CA VAL A 282 9.11 -8.25 -3.04
C VAL A 282 9.60 -7.20 -2.04
N ASN A 283 8.77 -6.82 -1.06
CA ASN A 283 9.18 -5.87 -0.03
C ASN A 283 10.39 -6.35 0.77
N LEU A 284 10.42 -7.63 1.16
CA LEU A 284 11.55 -8.24 1.86
C LEU A 284 12.80 -8.29 1.00
N GLN A 285 12.68 -8.70 -0.27
CA GLN A 285 13.80 -8.72 -1.21
C GLN A 285 14.43 -7.32 -1.35
N LEU A 286 13.61 -6.29 -1.55
CA LEU A 286 14.09 -4.91 -1.67
C LEU A 286 14.72 -4.40 -0.37
N ALA A 287 14.21 -4.80 0.80
CA ALA A 287 14.80 -4.47 2.10
C ALA A 287 16.21 -5.05 2.26
N ILE A 288 16.42 -6.31 1.85
CA ILE A 288 17.73 -6.96 1.88
C ILE A 288 18.70 -6.24 0.93
N ILE A 289 18.26 -5.90 -0.29
CA ILE A 289 19.11 -5.18 -1.25
C ILE A 289 19.46 -3.78 -0.70
N ALA A 290 18.51 -3.06 -0.12
CA ALA A 290 18.75 -1.75 0.48
C ALA A 290 19.78 -1.81 1.62
N GLN A 291 19.67 -2.79 2.52
CA GLN A 291 20.67 -3.00 3.59
C GLN A 291 22.03 -3.44 3.05
N LYS A 292 22.07 -4.18 1.95
CA LYS A 292 23.33 -4.53 1.29
C LYS A 292 24.05 -3.30 0.73
N ILE A 293 23.30 -2.33 0.19
CA ILE A 293 23.84 -1.08 -0.35
C ILE A 293 24.26 -0.13 0.79
N ASN A 294 23.46 -0.03 1.84
CA ASN A 294 23.75 0.76 3.03
C ASN A 294 23.36 -0.01 4.31
N PRO A 295 24.32 -0.64 5.01
CA PRO A 295 24.04 -1.47 6.19
C PRO A 295 23.44 -0.75 7.41
N ASN A 296 23.43 0.58 7.38
CA ASN A 296 22.94 1.42 8.47
C ASN A 296 21.66 2.19 8.10
N ILE A 297 21.14 2.03 6.88
CA ILE A 297 19.92 2.74 6.49
C ILE A 297 18.71 2.19 7.28
N PRO A 298 17.91 3.05 7.92
CA PRO A 298 16.63 2.64 8.48
C PRO A 298 15.70 2.17 7.36
N VAL A 299 15.29 0.91 7.43
CA VAL A 299 14.34 0.32 6.47
C VAL A 299 12.99 0.13 7.14
N ILE A 300 11.95 0.71 6.55
CA ILE A 300 10.56 0.50 6.94
C ILE A 300 9.91 -0.38 5.89
N ILE A 301 9.39 -1.52 6.32
CA ILE A 301 8.82 -2.53 5.43
C ILE A 301 7.35 -2.78 5.75
N ARG A 302 6.49 -2.70 4.73
CA ARG A 302 5.08 -3.07 4.83
C ARG A 302 4.92 -4.58 4.75
N THR A 303 4.15 -5.12 5.69
CA THR A 303 3.71 -6.51 5.73
C THR A 303 2.19 -6.58 5.84
N THR A 304 1.63 -7.76 5.61
CA THR A 304 0.20 -8.02 5.81
C THR A 304 -0.08 -9.04 6.90
N ASP A 305 0.87 -9.93 7.20
CA ASP A 305 0.78 -10.89 8.29
C ASP A 305 1.62 -10.45 9.52
N PRO A 306 1.03 -10.38 10.72
CA PRO A 306 1.77 -10.18 11.97
C PRO A 306 2.89 -11.21 12.21
N ASN A 307 2.70 -12.48 11.87
CA ASN A 307 3.70 -13.53 12.07
C ASN A 307 4.92 -13.29 11.19
N PHE A 308 4.69 -13.00 9.90
CA PHE A 308 5.74 -12.63 8.96
C PHE A 308 6.50 -11.37 9.39
N SER A 309 5.80 -10.42 10.02
CA SER A 309 6.44 -9.21 10.58
C SER A 309 7.44 -9.56 11.69
N ASN A 310 7.09 -10.51 12.54
CA ASN A 310 7.97 -11.01 13.61
C ASN A 310 9.17 -11.76 13.04
N ASP A 311 8.99 -12.54 11.98
CA ASP A 311 10.08 -13.24 11.32
C ASP A 311 11.04 -12.28 10.61
N ILE A 312 10.53 -11.24 9.96
CA ILE A 312 11.36 -10.16 9.39
C ILE A 312 12.17 -9.48 10.49
N LYS A 313 11.59 -9.22 11.66
CA LYS A 313 12.30 -8.59 12.79
C LYS A 313 13.51 -9.44 13.23
N LYS A 314 13.41 -10.77 13.17
CA LYS A 314 14.53 -11.69 13.47
C LYS A 314 15.59 -11.69 12.37
N LEU A 315 15.15 -11.70 11.10
CA LEU A 315 16.05 -11.76 9.94
C LEU A 315 16.76 -10.43 9.66
N LEU A 316 16.09 -9.31 9.90
CA LEU A 316 16.55 -7.95 9.63
C LEU A 316 16.30 -7.07 10.86
N PRO A 317 17.13 -7.16 11.91
CA PRO A 317 16.91 -6.46 13.19
C PRO A 317 16.85 -4.93 13.08
N LYS A 318 17.54 -4.38 12.07
CA LYS A 318 17.53 -2.93 11.76
C LYS A 318 16.32 -2.49 10.93
N ALA A 319 15.53 -3.43 10.40
CA ALA A 319 14.31 -3.12 9.66
C ALA A 319 13.12 -3.05 10.61
N LYS A 320 12.25 -2.07 10.38
CA LYS A 320 10.97 -1.93 11.08
C LYS A 320 9.85 -2.46 10.20
N ALA A 321 9.39 -3.68 10.52
CA ALA A 321 8.22 -4.26 9.88
C ALA A 321 6.92 -3.65 10.44
N MET A 322 6.01 -3.24 9.54
CA MET A 322 4.72 -2.67 9.88
C MET A 322 3.60 -3.46 9.19
N CYS A 323 2.87 -4.23 9.99
CA CYS A 323 1.69 -4.96 9.53
C CYS A 323 0.51 -4.01 9.37
N ILE A 324 0.05 -3.83 8.13
CA ILE A 324 -0.98 -2.84 7.84
C ILE A 324 -2.36 -3.24 8.38
N TYR A 325 -2.65 -4.54 8.44
CA TYR A 325 -3.93 -5.03 8.96
C TYR A 325 -4.00 -4.94 10.48
N ALA A 326 -2.92 -5.23 11.19
CA ALA A 326 -2.85 -5.04 12.63
C ALA A 326 -3.05 -3.55 13.00
N LEU A 327 -2.30 -2.65 12.35
CA LEU A 327 -2.44 -1.20 12.58
C LEU A 327 -3.84 -0.68 12.23
N SER A 328 -4.45 -1.21 11.17
CA SER A 328 -5.81 -0.80 10.79
C SER A 328 -6.86 -1.33 11.77
N ALA A 329 -6.74 -2.58 12.20
CA ALA A 329 -7.66 -3.19 13.16
C ALA A 329 -7.66 -2.43 14.48
N GLU A 330 -6.48 -2.03 14.98
CA GLU A 330 -6.35 -1.18 16.16
C GLU A 330 -7.13 0.14 15.99
N ALA A 331 -6.92 0.85 14.88
CA ALA A 331 -7.64 2.09 14.59
C ALA A 331 -9.17 1.90 14.49
N PHE A 332 -9.64 0.76 13.96
CA PHE A 332 -11.07 0.44 13.90
C PHE A 332 -11.65 0.11 15.26
N VAL A 333 -10.95 -0.65 16.10
CA VAL A 333 -11.37 -0.95 17.48
C VAL A 333 -11.49 0.34 18.27
N VAL A 334 -10.48 1.20 18.17
CA VAL A 334 -10.47 2.54 18.75
C VAL A 334 -11.69 3.34 18.31
N ALA A 335 -11.95 3.44 17.00
CA ALA A 335 -13.11 4.17 16.50
C ALA A 335 -14.46 3.57 16.97
N ALA A 336 -14.50 2.26 17.23
CA ALA A 336 -15.70 1.56 17.68
C ALA A 336 -15.96 1.69 19.19
N LEU A 337 -14.93 1.93 20.02
CA LEU A 337 -15.07 2.12 21.46
C LEU A 337 -15.88 3.38 21.83
N GLY A 338 -16.06 4.32 20.90
CA GLY A 338 -17.00 5.43 21.04
C GLY A 338 -16.60 6.50 22.08
N GLU A 339 -15.46 6.33 22.74
CA GLU A 339 -14.85 7.34 23.59
C GLU A 339 -14.19 8.44 22.77
N ASN A 340 -13.97 9.63 23.36
CA ASN A 340 -13.24 10.71 22.70
C ASN A 340 -11.74 10.38 22.67
N ILE A 341 -11.36 9.44 21.82
CA ILE A 341 -9.97 9.07 21.64
C ILE A 341 -9.31 10.15 20.78
N LEU A 342 -8.41 10.89 21.41
CA LEU A 342 -7.65 11.98 20.80
C LEU A 342 -6.54 11.43 19.90
N ASP A 343 -5.87 10.35 20.33
CA ASP A 343 -4.77 9.74 19.57
C ASP A 343 -4.53 8.27 19.94
N VAL A 344 -3.84 7.54 19.07
CA VAL A 344 -3.43 6.14 19.25
C VAL A 344 -1.93 6.03 19.03
N LEU A 345 -1.24 5.55 20.06
CA LEU A 345 0.20 5.36 20.04
C LEU A 345 0.54 3.88 20.23
N ARG A 346 1.70 3.48 19.73
CA ARG A 346 2.26 2.16 20.01
C ARG A 346 3.57 2.31 20.75
N LEU A 347 3.61 1.78 21.96
CA LEU A 347 4.77 1.78 22.82
C LEU A 347 5.05 0.36 23.27
N ASN A 348 6.28 -0.12 23.13
CA ASN A 348 6.68 -1.46 23.58
C ASN A 348 5.75 -2.57 23.03
N GLU A 349 5.34 -2.41 21.77
CA GLU A 349 4.36 -3.26 21.07
C GLU A 349 2.92 -3.26 21.60
N GLN A 350 2.65 -2.53 22.68
CA GLN A 350 1.32 -2.33 23.23
C GLN A 350 0.62 -1.11 22.60
N THR A 351 -0.67 -1.23 22.36
CA THR A 351 -1.50 -0.09 21.92
C THR A 351 -1.90 0.73 23.12
N ILE A 352 -1.51 2.01 23.08
CA ILE A 352 -1.82 3.01 24.07
C ILE A 352 -2.77 4.03 23.43
N LEU A 353 -3.79 4.41 24.18
CA LEU A 353 -4.84 5.32 23.77
C LEU A 353 -4.74 6.59 24.60
N ILE A 354 -4.79 7.74 23.93
CA ILE A 354 -4.97 9.04 24.56
C ILE A 354 -6.46 9.34 24.46
N THR A 355 -7.17 9.26 25.58
CA THR A 355 -8.63 9.42 25.61
C THR A 355 -9.02 10.58 26.51
N GLU A 356 -10.03 11.31 26.07
CA GLU A 356 -10.65 12.40 26.80
C GLU A 356 -11.95 11.93 27.45
N TYR A 357 -12.03 12.16 28.75
CA TYR A 357 -13.23 11.93 29.55
C TYR A 357 -13.78 13.25 30.08
N THR A 358 -15.11 13.37 30.04
CA THR A 358 -15.83 14.43 30.74
C THR A 358 -16.69 13.79 31.80
N ILE A 359 -16.45 14.14 33.06
CA ILE A 359 -17.06 13.47 34.20
C ILE A 359 -18.52 13.88 34.31
N ARG A 360 -19.41 12.92 34.16
CA ARG A 360 -20.86 13.16 34.24
C ARG A 360 -21.35 13.00 35.68
N GLN A 361 -22.50 13.57 35.97
CA GLN A 361 -23.06 13.58 37.33
C GLN A 361 -23.34 12.17 37.87
N ASN A 362 -23.68 11.23 36.98
CA ASN A 362 -23.93 9.81 37.29
C ASN A 362 -22.74 8.89 36.92
N ASP A 363 -21.55 9.44 36.74
CA ASP A 363 -20.35 8.68 36.42
C ASP A 363 -19.77 8.02 37.68
N THR A 364 -19.21 6.82 37.56
CA THR A 364 -18.55 6.10 38.67
C THR A 364 -17.28 6.81 39.13
N LEU A 365 -16.71 7.66 38.27
CA LEU A 365 -15.53 8.48 38.54
C LEU A 365 -15.83 9.72 39.39
N ASN A 366 -17.10 10.13 39.49
CA ASN A 366 -17.50 11.33 40.24
C ASN A 366 -17.26 11.13 41.75
N GLY A 367 -16.47 12.01 42.36
CA GLY A 367 -16.11 11.97 43.77
C GLY A 367 -14.87 11.12 44.11
N LEU A 368 -14.31 10.37 43.15
CA LEU A 368 -13.06 9.64 43.33
C LEU A 368 -11.86 10.60 43.32
N ARG A 369 -10.77 10.20 43.97
CA ARG A 369 -9.48 10.88 43.81
C ARG A 369 -8.80 10.41 42.54
N LEU A 370 -8.01 11.29 41.95
CA LEU A 370 -7.25 10.98 40.74
C LEU A 370 -6.28 9.82 40.96
N SER A 371 -5.72 9.66 42.16
CA SER A 371 -4.95 8.48 42.57
C SER A 371 -5.73 7.19 42.40
N ASP A 372 -6.98 7.18 42.86
CA ASP A 372 -7.82 5.97 42.89
C ASP A 372 -8.18 5.56 41.46
N VAL A 373 -8.39 6.56 40.59
CA VAL A 373 -8.61 6.33 39.16
C VAL A 373 -7.34 5.82 38.48
N ALA A 374 -6.20 6.48 38.70
CA ALA A 374 -4.93 6.12 38.06
C ALA A 374 -4.49 4.69 38.40
N TYR A 375 -4.49 4.34 39.70
CA TYR A 375 -4.10 3.01 40.15
C TYR A 375 -5.19 1.95 39.97
N GLY A 376 -6.47 2.30 40.16
CA GLY A 376 -7.58 1.36 40.07
C GLY A 376 -7.87 0.90 38.64
N TYR A 377 -7.78 1.82 37.67
CA TYR A 377 -8.05 1.54 36.26
C TYR A 377 -6.78 1.37 35.42
N GLY A 378 -5.59 1.61 36.00
CA GLY A 378 -4.31 1.48 35.27
C GLY A 378 -4.21 2.49 34.14
N VAL A 379 -4.56 3.75 34.43
CA VAL A 379 -4.53 4.88 33.51
C VAL A 379 -3.58 5.95 34.02
N VAL A 380 -3.01 6.73 33.11
CA VAL A 380 -2.07 7.80 33.43
C VAL A 380 -2.69 9.15 33.07
N PRO A 381 -3.15 9.94 34.05
CA PRO A 381 -3.68 11.28 33.82
C PRO A 381 -2.58 12.22 33.32
N ILE A 382 -2.80 12.85 32.17
CA ILE A 382 -1.83 13.81 31.59
C ILE A 382 -2.34 15.25 31.62
N PHE A 383 -3.66 15.43 31.64
CA PHE A 383 -4.29 16.74 31.70
C PHE A 383 -5.59 16.69 32.48
N TYR A 384 -5.83 17.70 33.29
CA TYR A 384 -7.05 17.91 34.04
C TYR A 384 -7.49 19.36 33.92
N GLN A 385 -8.78 19.58 33.69
CA GLN A 385 -9.35 20.90 33.55
C GLN A 385 -10.69 21.00 34.28
N LYS A 386 -10.73 21.92 35.23
CA LYS A 386 -11.94 22.53 35.80
C LYS A 386 -12.36 23.75 34.97
N PRO A 387 -13.60 24.25 35.11
CA PRO A 387 -14.06 25.45 34.43
C PRO A 387 -13.13 26.67 34.57
N ASN A 388 -12.41 26.80 35.68
CA ASN A 388 -11.53 27.93 35.99
C ASN A 388 -10.06 27.57 36.23
N GLU A 389 -9.69 26.28 36.16
CA GLU A 389 -8.33 25.83 36.49
C GLU A 389 -7.93 24.72 35.53
N GLU A 390 -6.75 24.85 34.92
CA GLU A 390 -6.15 23.82 34.09
C GLU A 390 -4.83 23.38 34.70
N SER A 391 -4.61 22.06 34.70
CA SER A 391 -3.39 21.46 35.24
C SER A 391 -2.87 20.42 34.26
N LEU A 392 -1.61 20.61 33.87
CA LEU A 392 -0.83 19.66 33.10
C LEU A 392 -0.05 18.78 34.08
N MET A 393 -0.14 17.46 33.92
CA MET A 393 0.35 16.48 34.90
C MET A 393 -0.25 16.74 36.29
N PRO A 394 -1.58 16.61 36.44
CA PRO A 394 -2.29 16.91 37.69
C PRO A 394 -1.77 16.09 38.87
N SER A 395 -1.77 16.70 40.06
CA SER A 395 -1.41 15.98 41.29
C SER A 395 -2.43 14.87 41.61
N ASN A 396 -1.95 13.73 42.12
CA ASN A 396 -2.77 12.56 42.43
C ASN A 396 -3.85 12.81 43.51
N ASN A 397 -3.78 13.92 44.25
CA ASN A 397 -4.72 14.23 45.33
C ASN A 397 -5.99 14.97 44.88
N ILE A 398 -6.10 15.33 43.60
CA ILE A 398 -7.27 16.05 43.08
C ILE A 398 -8.50 15.14 43.16
N LYS A 399 -9.61 15.68 43.67
CA LYS A 399 -10.92 15.02 43.62
C LYS A 399 -11.65 15.43 42.35
N LEU A 400 -12.19 14.42 41.69
CA LEU A 400 -12.92 14.56 40.46
C LEU A 400 -14.38 14.96 40.73
N GLU A 401 -14.86 15.98 40.03
CA GLU A 401 -16.22 16.52 40.13
C GLU A 401 -16.93 16.47 38.77
N SER A 402 -18.26 16.52 38.80
CA SER A 402 -19.05 16.55 37.56
C SER A 402 -18.77 17.84 36.77
N GLY A 403 -18.51 17.68 35.47
CA GLY A 403 -18.15 18.77 34.57
C GLY A 403 -16.64 18.89 34.35
N ASP A 404 -15.83 18.20 35.15
CA ASP A 404 -14.38 18.15 34.95
C ASP A 404 -14.03 17.42 33.66
N ARG A 405 -12.99 17.91 33.01
CA ARG A 405 -12.39 17.31 31.81
C ARG A 405 -11.06 16.69 32.18
N LEU A 406 -10.89 15.43 31.81
CA LEU A 406 -9.72 14.63 32.09
C LEU A 406 -9.19 14.03 30.78
N VAL A 407 -7.89 14.14 30.53
CA VAL A 407 -7.24 13.39 29.45
C VAL A 407 -6.30 12.38 30.08
N VAL A 408 -6.49 11.12 29.72
CA VAL A 408 -5.71 10.00 30.23
C VAL A 408 -5.04 9.23 29.11
N VAL A 409 -3.92 8.63 29.45
CA VAL A 409 -3.21 7.66 28.64
C VAL A 409 -3.51 6.28 29.20
N ALA A 410 -4.08 5.40 28.40
CA ALA A 410 -4.60 4.10 28.85
C ALA A 410 -4.27 2.99 27.84
N GLY A 411 -4.12 1.76 28.32
CA GLY A 411 -4.10 0.59 27.45
C GLY A 411 -5.52 0.23 27.00
N ILE A 412 -5.66 -0.48 25.88
CA ILE A 412 -6.97 -0.97 25.40
C ILE A 412 -7.72 -1.77 26.48
N GLU A 413 -7.02 -2.54 27.31
CA GLU A 413 -7.63 -3.34 28.36
C GLU A 413 -8.10 -2.51 29.56
N SER A 414 -7.41 -1.40 29.85
CA SER A 414 -7.76 -0.48 30.94
C SER A 414 -9.10 0.22 30.70
N LEU A 415 -9.43 0.52 29.44
CA LEU A 415 -10.69 1.18 29.06
C LEU A 415 -11.91 0.25 29.07
N LYS A 416 -11.72 -1.07 29.24
CA LYS A 416 -12.83 -2.04 29.31
C LYS A 416 -13.40 -2.21 30.72
N LYS A 417 -12.69 -1.72 31.74
CA LYS A 417 -13.07 -1.81 33.15
C LYS A 417 -13.82 -0.56 33.58
#